data_AF-A0AAN4IFQ2-F1
#
_entry.id   AF-A0AAN4IFQ2-F1
#
_cell.length_a   1.000
_cell.length_b   1.000
_cell.length_c   1.000
_cell.angle_alpha   90.00
_cell.angle_beta   90.00
_cell.angle_gamma   90.00
#
_symmetry.space_group_name_H-M   'P 1'
#
loop_
_entity.id
_entity.type
_entity.pdbx_description
1 polymer ?
#
loop_
_entity_poly.entity_id
_entity_poly.type
_entity_poly.pdbx_seq_one_letter_code
_entity_poly.pdbx_strand_id
1 'polypeptide(L)'
;MRVVTRTRPARASVSGKPRGIHPAVFMGSGTPAAADTGSAGVRGVKSGKRSTPTKAGTSAGAAHKAAARKASSTGSVVGRAGKAGSASASKAARASRTGKGKAGLRQATAGRRPAPARGRRAAARAKQRTAMRRAPMPAPRQATHPKGVAPAGRGGAAGANAGSAKGLPPPPAEHAVQAEAVPGGYAEGYRDGVFAGGEALVAQHIPPDHILPAVAAADLIAAGFRQYAPSLARLSSPHEMAGHITAALDAQRPLSVVRLGDGELLTLAADTVLPGQEVQELAPFLPYAGVPCSTPDIRAMLAEAIQAADWVGVPISRAPTFQGLLFPVLRHFGIDWSRLKLTSSTINYSLHQSGLVLPLLQGRRVLLIGSQAPELAALLHNRGIHVTGIIGSVAGVMDIPRVMQQTAEHAFDIALVAAGIPAVILCRRIAGELGKVALDFGHLADKLVTGELQL
;
A
#
# COMPACT_ATOMS: atom_id res chain seq x y z
N MET A 1 -53.58 24.22 21.45
CA MET A 1 -53.19 25.17 20.38
C MET A 1 -52.69 26.45 21.04
N ARG A 2 -51.38 26.70 21.09
CA ARG A 2 -50.78 27.95 21.57
C ARG A 2 -49.62 28.30 20.64
N VAL A 3 -49.69 29.46 20.00
CA VAL A 3 -48.68 29.96 19.08
C VAL A 3 -47.58 30.63 19.91
N VAL A 4 -46.33 30.19 19.74
CA VAL A 4 -45.16 30.86 20.33
C VAL A 4 -44.32 31.41 19.17
N THR A 5 -44.41 32.72 18.97
CA THR A 5 -43.60 33.47 18.01
C THR A 5 -42.14 33.52 18.47
N ARG A 6 -41.24 32.87 17.72
CA ARG A 6 -39.79 33.01 17.93
C ARG A 6 -39.24 34.19 17.13
N THR A 7 -38.79 35.21 17.86
CA THR A 7 -38.03 36.35 17.33
C THR A 7 -36.64 35.92 16.83
N ARG A 8 -36.22 36.48 15.69
CA ARG A 8 -34.85 36.33 15.16
C ARG A 8 -33.88 37.26 15.92
N PRO A 9 -32.68 36.78 16.34
CA PRO A 9 -31.58 37.67 16.70
C PRO A 9 -30.90 38.25 15.45
N ALA A 10 -30.29 39.44 15.61
CA ALA A 10 -29.76 40.25 14.52
C ALA A 10 -28.42 39.72 13.94
N ARG A 11 -28.13 40.08 12.68
CA ARG A 11 -26.82 39.91 12.06
C ARG A 11 -25.83 40.91 12.64
N ALA A 12 -24.74 40.42 13.23
CA ALA A 12 -23.54 41.23 13.45
C ALA A 12 -22.66 41.20 12.19
N SER A 13 -22.36 42.36 11.63
CA SER A 13 -21.45 42.52 10.49
C SER A 13 -20.02 42.76 10.97
N VAL A 14 -19.11 41.81 10.75
CA VAL A 14 -17.67 41.98 11.02
C VAL A 14 -16.95 42.20 9.69
N SER A 15 -16.46 43.41 9.46
CA SER A 15 -15.70 43.77 8.26
C SER A 15 -14.20 43.49 8.45
N GLY A 16 -13.80 42.23 8.24
CA GLY A 16 -12.38 41.84 8.17
C GLY A 16 -11.82 42.05 6.77
N LYS A 17 -10.79 42.90 6.62
CA LYS A 17 -10.05 43.05 5.35
C LYS A 17 -9.23 41.77 5.08
N PRO A 18 -9.29 41.17 3.87
CA PRO A 18 -8.37 40.09 3.52
C PRO A 18 -6.94 40.64 3.38
N ARG A 19 -5.97 39.97 4.01
CA ARG A 19 -4.54 40.18 3.73
C ARG A 19 -4.17 39.47 2.44
N GLY A 20 -3.35 40.11 1.61
CA GLY A 20 -2.97 39.59 0.29
C GLY A 20 -2.15 38.31 0.37
N ILE A 21 -2.44 37.38 -0.53
CA ILE A 21 -1.67 36.15 -0.76
C ILE A 21 -0.68 36.43 -1.89
N HIS A 22 0.62 36.24 -1.65
CA HIS A 22 1.63 36.32 -2.70
C HIS A 22 1.58 35.05 -3.57
N PRO A 23 1.58 35.16 -4.92
CA PRO A 23 1.68 34.00 -5.80
C PRO A 23 3.12 33.48 -5.82
N ALA A 24 3.30 32.18 -5.59
CA ALA A 24 4.57 31.50 -5.84
C ALA A 24 4.79 31.33 -7.35
N VAL A 25 5.91 31.84 -7.86
CA VAL A 25 6.26 31.76 -9.28
C VAL A 25 6.77 30.37 -9.64
N PHE A 26 6.16 29.77 -10.65
CA PHE A 26 6.49 28.43 -11.17
C PHE A 26 7.58 28.55 -12.25
N MET A 27 8.82 28.12 -11.95
CA MET A 27 9.87 27.98 -12.97
C MET A 27 9.96 26.53 -13.44
N GLY A 28 9.44 26.26 -14.64
CA GLY A 28 9.62 24.98 -15.33
C GLY A 28 10.89 24.98 -16.18
N SER A 29 11.80 24.04 -15.93
CA SER A 29 12.98 23.81 -16.78
C SER A 29 12.67 22.83 -17.90
N GLY A 30 12.20 23.33 -19.04
CA GLY A 30 12.09 22.56 -20.28
C GLY A 30 13.39 22.61 -21.09
N THR A 31 13.95 21.45 -21.44
CA THR A 31 15.06 21.33 -22.40
C THR A 31 14.56 21.47 -23.84
N PRO A 32 15.09 22.40 -24.66
CA PRO A 32 14.80 22.45 -26.09
C PRO A 32 15.78 21.57 -26.90
N ALA A 33 15.30 21.07 -28.04
CA ALA A 33 16.12 20.40 -29.04
C ALA A 33 17.01 21.40 -29.79
N ALA A 34 18.23 20.98 -30.15
CA ALA A 34 19.10 21.75 -31.03
C ALA A 34 18.78 21.45 -32.50
N ALA A 35 18.51 22.50 -33.28
CA ALA A 35 18.40 22.43 -34.73
C ALA A 35 19.54 23.21 -35.39
N ASP A 36 19.94 22.72 -36.56
CA ASP A 36 21.06 23.15 -37.38
C ASP A 36 20.83 24.53 -38.03
N THR A 37 21.86 25.38 -38.07
CA THR A 37 22.14 26.35 -39.16
C THR A 37 23.59 26.81 -39.09
N GLY A 38 24.36 26.62 -40.16
CA GLY A 38 25.77 27.01 -40.22
C GLY A 38 26.05 28.37 -40.87
N SER A 39 27.32 28.78 -40.90
CA SER A 39 27.81 29.79 -41.86
C SER A 39 29.27 29.60 -42.27
N ALA A 40 29.54 30.09 -43.48
CA ALA A 40 30.73 30.03 -44.33
C ALA A 40 32.15 29.95 -43.72
N GLY A 41 32.99 29.12 -44.35
CA GLY A 41 34.46 29.21 -44.35
C GLY A 41 35.02 28.85 -45.74
N VAL A 42 35.93 29.66 -46.30
CA VAL A 42 36.27 29.67 -47.74
C VAL A 42 37.68 29.18 -48.05
N ARG A 43 37.79 28.26 -49.03
CA ARG A 43 38.93 27.89 -49.93
C ARG A 43 40.36 27.77 -49.36
N GLY A 44 40.94 26.58 -49.53
CA GLY A 44 42.39 26.34 -49.67
C GLY A 44 42.65 25.17 -50.64
N VAL A 45 43.67 25.25 -51.51
CA VAL A 45 43.89 24.36 -52.67
C VAL A 45 45.23 23.61 -52.58
N LYS A 46 45.31 22.41 -53.20
CA LYS A 46 46.48 21.52 -53.55
C LYS A 46 46.43 20.16 -52.82
N SER A 47 46.89 19.02 -53.36
CA SER A 47 47.30 18.62 -54.73
C SER A 47 47.64 17.10 -54.80
N GLY A 48 47.54 16.45 -55.98
CA GLY A 48 48.11 15.12 -56.28
C GLY A 48 47.06 14.06 -56.64
N LYS A 49 46.99 13.51 -57.87
CA LYS A 49 47.85 12.48 -58.53
C LYS A 49 47.77 11.10 -57.85
N ARG A 50 47.65 9.94 -58.54
CA ARG A 50 47.31 9.58 -59.95
C ARG A 50 47.09 8.04 -60.02
N SER A 51 46.64 7.54 -61.18
CA SER A 51 46.77 6.16 -61.72
C SER A 51 45.94 4.99 -61.17
N THR A 52 45.18 4.42 -62.12
CA THR A 52 44.55 3.08 -62.24
C THR A 52 45.60 2.03 -62.73
N PRO A 53 45.31 0.81 -63.29
CA PRO A 53 44.02 0.10 -63.55
C PRO A 53 43.99 -1.46 -63.40
N THR A 54 42.85 -2.09 -63.78
CA THR A 54 42.66 -3.47 -64.36
C THR A 54 42.89 -4.74 -63.47
N LYS A 55 42.24 -5.92 -63.67
CA LYS A 55 41.20 -6.41 -64.64
C LYS A 55 40.49 -7.72 -64.18
N ALA A 56 39.29 -7.97 -64.75
CA ALA A 56 38.73 -9.24 -65.28
C ALA A 56 38.10 -10.36 -64.39
N GLY A 57 36.98 -10.92 -64.90
CA GLY A 57 36.42 -12.26 -64.58
C GLY A 57 34.96 -12.31 -64.09
N THR A 58 33.90 -12.19 -64.93
CA THR A 58 33.08 -13.30 -65.54
C THR A 58 32.35 -14.24 -64.55
N SER A 59 31.08 -14.66 -64.69
CA SER A 59 30.02 -14.40 -65.71
C SER A 59 28.67 -15.08 -65.35
N ALA A 60 27.57 -14.63 -65.97
CA ALA A 60 26.24 -15.29 -66.11
C ALA A 60 25.35 -15.49 -64.84
N GLY A 61 24.01 -15.39 -64.90
CA GLY A 61 23.17 -14.99 -66.03
C GLY A 61 21.66 -14.80 -65.71
N ALA A 62 21.05 -13.96 -66.55
CA ALA A 62 19.72 -14.07 -67.20
C ALA A 62 18.38 -13.89 -66.44
N ALA A 63 17.62 -12.91 -66.93
CA ALA A 63 16.26 -12.47 -66.56
C ALA A 63 15.13 -13.46 -66.98
N HIS A 64 13.86 -13.31 -66.54
CA HIS A 64 12.91 -12.36 -67.16
C HIS A 64 11.56 -12.13 -66.44
N LYS A 65 11.01 -10.93 -66.66
CA LYS A 65 9.59 -10.47 -66.78
C LYS A 65 8.47 -11.24 -66.05
N ALA A 66 7.61 -10.65 -65.21
CA ALA A 66 6.78 -9.42 -65.32
C ALA A 66 5.55 -9.50 -66.25
N ALA A 67 4.36 -9.42 -65.66
CA ALA A 67 3.13 -8.86 -66.25
C ALA A 67 2.15 -8.44 -65.14
N ALA A 68 1.50 -7.29 -65.29
CA ALA A 68 0.50 -6.77 -64.35
C ALA A 68 -0.90 -6.70 -65.00
N ARG A 69 -1.96 -6.65 -64.19
CA ARG A 69 -3.26 -6.11 -64.64
C ARG A 69 -4.11 -5.58 -63.48
N LYS A 70 -4.51 -4.31 -63.59
CA LYS A 70 -5.62 -3.68 -62.83
C LYS A 70 -6.93 -3.92 -63.57
N ALA A 71 -8.06 -3.96 -62.85
CA ALA A 71 -9.32 -3.34 -63.26
C ALA A 71 -10.23 -3.14 -62.03
N SER A 72 -11.10 -2.13 -62.06
CA SER A 72 -11.98 -1.71 -60.96
C SER A 72 -13.30 -1.13 -61.49
N SER A 73 -14.35 -1.13 -60.66
CA SER A 73 -15.67 -0.47 -60.88
C SER A 73 -16.54 -1.09 -62.00
N THR A 74 -17.87 -0.96 -62.09
CA THR A 74 -18.91 -0.09 -61.45
C THR A 74 -20.26 -0.84 -61.36
N GLY A 75 -21.21 -0.41 -60.51
CA GLY A 75 -22.65 -0.69 -60.76
C GLY A 75 -23.60 -0.73 -59.55
N SER A 76 -24.42 0.33 -59.37
CA SER A 76 -25.68 0.36 -58.60
C SER A 76 -26.83 0.50 -59.64
N VAL A 77 -28.16 0.33 -59.44
CA VAL A 77 -29.11 0.81 -58.41
C VAL A 77 -30.45 0.01 -58.52
N VAL A 78 -31.35 0.15 -57.52
CA VAL A 78 -32.81 -0.20 -57.47
C VAL A 78 -33.15 -1.65 -57.06
N GLY A 79 -34.10 -1.96 -56.15
CA GLY A 79 -34.80 -1.15 -55.13
C GLY A 79 -36.34 -1.18 -55.15
N ARG A 80 -37.02 -1.75 -54.12
CA ARG A 80 -38.47 -1.55 -53.85
C ARG A 80 -38.85 -1.74 -52.37
N ALA A 81 -39.89 -1.05 -51.92
CA ALA A 81 -40.35 -0.99 -50.53
C ALA A 81 -41.44 -2.03 -50.17
N GLY A 82 -41.61 -2.29 -48.87
CA GLY A 82 -42.73 -3.01 -48.23
C GLY A 82 -42.88 -2.54 -46.77
N LYS A 83 -44.12 -2.39 -46.27
CA LYS A 83 -44.43 -1.50 -45.13
C LYS A 83 -45.38 -2.14 -44.08
N ALA A 84 -45.11 -1.85 -42.80
CA ALA A 84 -46.06 -1.74 -41.67
C ALA A 84 -46.82 -2.98 -41.11
N GLY A 85 -47.22 -2.86 -39.82
CA GLY A 85 -48.13 -3.74 -39.07
C GLY A 85 -47.43 -4.48 -37.91
N SER A 86 -47.27 -3.99 -36.68
CA SER A 86 -48.13 -3.28 -35.70
C SER A 86 -48.94 -4.18 -34.74
N ALA A 87 -48.92 -3.81 -33.45
CA ALA A 87 -49.76 -4.27 -32.34
C ALA A 87 -49.63 -5.75 -31.86
N SER A 88 -50.11 -6.13 -30.68
CA SER A 88 -50.01 -5.59 -29.30
C SER A 88 -50.70 -6.58 -28.34
N ALA A 89 -50.46 -6.47 -27.02
CA ALA A 89 -51.30 -7.07 -25.95
C ALA A 89 -51.38 -8.63 -25.90
N SER A 90 -51.74 -9.31 -24.79
CA SER A 90 -51.77 -8.97 -23.35
C SER A 90 -52.06 -10.24 -22.51
N LYS A 91 -51.99 -10.11 -21.17
CA LYS A 91 -52.51 -11.00 -20.11
C LYS A 91 -51.80 -12.37 -19.95
N ALA A 92 -51.41 -12.86 -18.77
CA ALA A 92 -51.81 -12.72 -17.34
C ALA A 92 -52.69 -13.86 -16.79
N ALA A 93 -52.61 -14.03 -15.47
CA ALA A 93 -53.21 -15.04 -14.58
C ALA A 93 -52.46 -16.41 -14.54
N ARG A 94 -51.98 -16.97 -13.41
CA ARG A 94 -52.42 -17.03 -11.98
C ARG A 94 -53.40 -18.19 -11.70
N ALA A 95 -52.91 -19.26 -11.04
CA ALA A 95 -53.60 -19.89 -9.91
C ALA A 95 -52.78 -21.01 -9.23
N SER A 96 -52.77 -20.97 -7.89
CA SER A 96 -52.31 -21.98 -6.92
C SER A 96 -53.33 -23.10 -6.68
N ARG A 97 -52.89 -24.28 -6.18
CA ARG A 97 -53.60 -25.19 -5.22
C ARG A 97 -52.62 -26.31 -4.77
N THR A 98 -52.12 -26.43 -3.52
CA THR A 98 -52.69 -26.82 -2.20
C THR A 98 -52.78 -28.33 -1.90
N GLY A 99 -52.19 -28.77 -0.77
CA GLY A 99 -52.34 -30.09 -0.09
C GLY A 99 -50.99 -30.63 0.41
N LYS A 100 -50.62 -30.70 1.71
CA LYS A 100 -51.17 -31.48 2.86
C LYS A 100 -51.40 -32.97 2.52
N GLY A 101 -50.81 -33.97 3.21
CA GLY A 101 -49.79 -33.99 4.28
C GLY A 101 -49.69 -35.36 5.00
N LYS A 102 -48.83 -35.46 6.03
CA LYS A 102 -48.70 -36.52 7.09
C LYS A 102 -48.09 -37.91 6.76
N ALA A 103 -46.85 -38.08 7.25
CA ALA A 103 -46.40 -39.05 8.28
C ALA A 103 -46.80 -40.55 8.26
N GLY A 104 -45.78 -41.43 8.38
CA GLY A 104 -45.92 -42.84 8.76
C GLY A 104 -44.57 -43.49 9.13
N LEU A 105 -44.35 -43.75 10.42
CA LEU A 105 -43.17 -44.42 10.97
C LEU A 105 -43.29 -45.96 10.86
N ARG A 106 -42.22 -46.70 10.48
CA ARG A 106 -42.01 -48.11 10.90
C ARG A 106 -40.54 -48.51 10.97
N GLN A 107 -40.16 -49.18 12.06
CA GLN A 107 -38.99 -50.07 12.21
C GLN A 107 -39.41 -51.49 11.71
N ALA A 108 -38.63 -52.58 11.65
CA ALA A 108 -37.27 -52.96 12.07
C ALA A 108 -36.85 -54.24 11.31
N THR A 109 -35.55 -54.63 11.32
CA THR A 109 -34.96 -56.00 11.44
C THR A 109 -33.46 -55.91 11.08
N ALA A 110 -32.47 -56.21 11.93
CA ALA A 110 -32.12 -57.43 12.69
C ALA A 110 -31.22 -58.42 11.91
N GLY A 111 -29.95 -58.53 12.33
CA GLY A 111 -28.96 -59.52 11.86
C GLY A 111 -27.78 -59.60 12.84
N ARG A 112 -27.30 -60.81 13.19
CA ARG A 112 -26.41 -61.07 14.34
C ARG A 112 -24.99 -61.54 13.94
N ARG A 113 -23.95 -60.90 14.52
CA ARG A 113 -22.66 -61.48 15.05
C ARG A 113 -21.73 -62.28 14.10
N PRO A 114 -20.44 -62.56 14.45
CA PRO A 114 -19.73 -62.43 15.74
C PRO A 114 -18.44 -61.56 15.76
N ALA A 115 -17.78 -61.53 16.93
CA ALA A 115 -16.50 -60.85 17.26
C ALA A 115 -15.34 -61.90 17.29
N PRO A 116 -14.10 -61.69 17.84
CA PRO A 116 -13.50 -60.50 18.50
C PRO A 116 -11.99 -60.21 18.20
N ALA A 117 -11.45 -59.06 18.66
CA ALA A 117 -10.04 -58.93 19.13
C ALA A 117 -9.71 -57.59 19.88
N ARG A 118 -8.84 -57.73 20.89
CA ARG A 118 -7.89 -56.79 21.56
C ARG A 118 -7.70 -55.36 20.96
N GLY A 119 -7.44 -54.27 21.71
CA GLY A 119 -7.41 -54.05 23.16
C GLY A 119 -6.44 -52.92 23.62
N ARG A 120 -6.68 -52.34 24.83
CA ARG A 120 -5.78 -51.55 25.72
C ARG A 120 -5.24 -50.16 25.29
N ARG A 121 -5.09 -49.30 26.32
CA ARG A 121 -4.45 -47.95 26.41
C ARG A 121 -5.33 -46.78 25.90
N ALA A 122 -5.45 -45.63 26.58
CA ALA A 122 -4.87 -45.21 27.86
C ALA A 122 -5.83 -44.29 28.66
N ALA A 123 -5.98 -44.56 29.96
CA ALA A 123 -6.71 -43.70 30.91
C ALA A 123 -5.98 -43.71 32.27
N ALA A 124 -4.82 -43.06 32.34
CA ALA A 124 -3.99 -43.00 33.55
C ALA A 124 -3.00 -41.82 33.54
N ARG A 125 -3.48 -40.57 33.60
CA ARG A 125 -2.64 -39.39 33.93
C ARG A 125 -3.45 -38.15 34.36
N ALA A 126 -4.36 -38.33 35.31
CA ALA A 126 -5.11 -37.24 35.95
C ALA A 126 -5.25 -37.48 37.46
N LYS A 127 -4.15 -37.33 38.21
CA LYS A 127 -4.06 -37.18 39.67
C LYS A 127 -2.59 -37.13 40.12
N GLN A 128 -1.99 -35.95 40.12
CA GLN A 128 -0.81 -35.63 40.94
C GLN A 128 -0.64 -34.10 41.00
N ARG A 129 -0.14 -33.60 42.14
CA ARG A 129 0.18 -32.18 42.43
C ARG A 129 -0.96 -31.22 42.80
N THR A 130 -1.90 -31.68 43.64
CA THR A 130 -2.55 -30.82 44.65
C THR A 130 -1.95 -31.09 46.04
N ALA A 131 -0.72 -30.62 46.27
CA ALA A 131 -0.09 -30.57 47.60
C ALA A 131 1.22 -29.75 47.56
N MET A 132 1.15 -28.43 47.75
CA MET A 132 2.15 -27.65 48.49
C MET A 132 1.49 -26.34 48.92
N ARG A 133 1.55 -26.05 50.23
CA ARG A 133 0.86 -24.93 50.86
C ARG A 133 1.83 -24.30 51.88
N ARG A 134 1.97 -22.96 51.83
CA ARG A 134 2.51 -22.07 52.88
C ARG A 134 3.97 -22.24 53.34
N ALA A 135 4.79 -21.24 53.01
CA ALA A 135 5.79 -20.64 53.89
C ALA A 135 5.79 -19.11 53.65
N PRO A 136 6.23 -18.25 54.61
CA PRO A 136 5.74 -16.87 54.72
C PRO A 136 6.58 -15.80 54.03
N MET A 137 5.97 -14.63 53.77
CA MET A 137 6.65 -13.43 53.29
C MET A 137 7.38 -12.67 54.44
N PRO A 138 8.52 -12.02 54.18
CA PRO A 138 9.08 -11.02 55.08
C PRO A 138 8.36 -9.66 54.97
N ALA A 139 8.24 -8.96 56.09
CA ALA A 139 7.65 -7.63 56.21
C ALA A 139 8.61 -6.51 55.71
N PRO A 140 8.10 -5.31 55.34
CA PRO A 140 8.93 -4.23 54.81
C PRO A 140 9.83 -3.61 55.89
N ARG A 141 11.10 -3.33 55.53
CA ARG A 141 12.01 -2.55 56.38
C ARG A 141 11.86 -1.05 56.11
N GLN A 142 11.99 -0.28 57.18
CA GLN A 142 11.80 1.17 57.22
C GLN A 142 12.92 1.94 56.48
N ALA A 143 12.62 3.18 56.13
CA ALA A 143 13.52 4.07 55.44
C ALA A 143 14.72 4.50 56.31
N THR A 144 15.90 4.56 55.69
CA THR A 144 17.05 5.33 56.18
C THR A 144 17.66 6.08 55.00
N HIS A 145 17.63 7.42 55.05
CA HIS A 145 18.33 8.26 54.08
C HIS A 145 19.86 8.15 54.24
N PRO A 146 20.61 8.11 53.12
CA PRO A 146 21.92 8.74 53.05
C PRO A 146 21.86 10.01 52.19
N LYS A 147 22.68 11.01 52.55
CA LYS A 147 22.80 12.27 51.83
C LYS A 147 23.67 12.13 50.57
N GLY A 148 23.27 12.85 49.53
CA GLY A 148 24.09 13.47 48.47
C GLY A 148 25.41 12.82 48.01
N VAL A 149 25.40 12.35 46.76
CA VAL A 149 26.59 12.34 45.88
C VAL A 149 26.15 12.89 44.51
N ALA A 150 26.96 13.78 43.92
CA ALA A 150 26.65 14.42 42.65
C ALA A 150 26.92 13.49 41.44
N PRO A 151 26.20 13.63 40.31
CA PRO A 151 26.47 12.88 39.10
C PRO A 151 27.64 13.48 38.33
N ALA A 152 28.81 12.86 38.43
CA ALA A 152 29.87 12.97 37.44
C ALA A 152 29.88 11.71 36.55
N GLY A 153 30.23 11.86 35.27
CA GLY A 153 30.51 10.73 34.38
C GLY A 153 29.63 10.66 33.14
N ARG A 154 30.13 11.20 32.02
CA ARG A 154 29.66 10.86 30.67
C ARG A 154 29.98 9.40 30.36
N GLY A 155 29.08 8.66 29.71
CA GLY A 155 29.40 7.32 29.22
C GLY A 155 28.28 6.67 28.38
N GLY A 156 28.47 6.60 27.07
CA GLY A 156 27.90 5.54 26.22
C GLY A 156 26.41 5.63 25.84
N ALA A 157 26.10 6.45 24.82
CA ALA A 157 24.87 6.28 24.02
C ALA A 157 25.15 6.55 22.53
N ALA A 158 25.81 5.58 21.88
CA ALA A 158 25.87 5.45 20.42
C ALA A 158 25.29 4.06 20.06
N GLY A 159 24.46 3.90 19.05
CA GLY A 159 23.81 4.93 18.22
C GLY A 159 22.70 4.32 17.37
N ALA A 160 21.77 5.16 16.92
CA ALA A 160 20.71 4.78 15.99
C ALA A 160 20.54 5.90 14.95
N ASN A 161 21.52 6.02 14.06
CA ASN A 161 21.46 7.00 12.96
C ASN A 161 20.64 6.45 11.81
N ALA A 162 19.51 7.12 11.54
CA ALA A 162 18.80 7.00 10.27
C ALA A 162 19.51 7.83 9.18
N GLY A 163 19.59 7.26 7.97
CA GLY A 163 19.77 7.92 6.67
C GLY A 163 20.60 9.21 6.59
N SER A 164 21.87 9.10 6.23
CA SER A 164 22.66 10.26 5.76
C SER A 164 22.21 10.71 4.37
N ALA A 165 21.66 11.92 4.26
CA ALA A 165 21.59 12.63 2.99
C ALA A 165 23.00 13.17 2.62
N LYS A 166 23.52 12.81 1.44
CA LYS A 166 24.79 13.35 0.93
C LYS A 166 24.56 14.65 0.15
N GLY A 167 25.09 15.74 0.71
CA GLY A 167 25.68 16.89 -0.01
C GLY A 167 24.94 17.48 -1.22
N LEU A 168 24.16 18.52 -0.98
CA LEU A 168 23.95 19.60 -1.96
C LEU A 168 25.09 20.64 -1.82
N PRO A 169 25.61 21.22 -2.92
CA PRO A 169 26.54 22.33 -2.83
C PRO A 169 25.84 23.60 -2.31
N PRO A 170 26.58 24.55 -1.69
CA PRO A 170 25.99 25.79 -1.20
C PRO A 170 25.45 26.65 -2.35
N PRO A 171 24.31 27.34 -2.19
CA PRO A 171 23.80 28.26 -3.20
C PRO A 171 24.72 29.48 -3.35
N PRO A 172 24.72 30.15 -4.52
CA PRO A 172 25.45 31.40 -4.70
C PRO A 172 25.02 32.48 -3.70
N ALA A 173 25.98 33.23 -3.19
CA ALA A 173 25.73 34.26 -2.19
C ALA A 173 25.17 35.54 -2.84
N GLU A 174 23.85 35.64 -3.00
CA GLU A 174 23.20 36.92 -3.30
C GLU A 174 21.81 37.03 -2.66
N HIS A 175 21.59 38.18 -1.99
CA HIS A 175 20.36 38.62 -1.32
C HIS A 175 19.90 37.80 -0.11
N ALA A 176 20.67 37.89 0.96
CA ALA A 176 20.21 37.56 2.31
C ALA A 176 19.09 38.51 2.77
N VAL A 177 17.83 38.07 2.67
CA VAL A 177 16.76 38.62 3.50
C VAL A 177 17.01 38.13 4.93
N GLN A 178 17.43 39.04 5.80
CA GLN A 178 17.70 38.75 7.20
C GLN A 178 16.39 38.46 7.95
N ALA A 179 15.99 37.19 7.97
CA ALA A 179 15.08 36.70 8.99
C ALA A 179 15.87 36.58 10.29
N GLU A 180 15.75 37.58 11.17
CA GLU A 180 16.32 37.52 12.52
C GLU A 180 15.76 36.30 13.25
N ALA A 181 16.63 35.32 13.53
CA ALA A 181 16.28 34.16 14.33
C ALA A 181 16.16 34.59 15.80
N VAL A 182 14.98 35.08 16.19
CA VAL A 182 14.68 35.55 17.55
C VAL A 182 15.02 34.45 18.57
N PRO A 183 16.00 34.68 19.48
CA PRO A 183 16.37 33.69 20.49
C PRO A 183 15.23 33.48 21.49
N GLY A 184 14.42 32.44 21.28
CA GLY A 184 13.28 32.10 22.13
C GLY A 184 12.10 31.47 21.39
N GLY A 185 11.88 31.80 20.11
CA GLY A 185 10.67 31.43 19.38
C GLY A 185 10.39 29.92 19.29
N TYR A 186 11.43 29.09 19.21
CA TYR A 186 11.26 27.62 19.24
C TYR A 186 10.75 27.12 20.60
N ALA A 187 11.30 27.64 21.70
CA ALA A 187 10.91 27.25 23.05
C ALA A 187 9.50 27.77 23.41
N GLU A 188 9.13 28.92 22.87
CA GLU A 188 7.77 29.48 22.95
C GLU A 188 6.77 28.64 22.18
N GLY A 189 6.98 28.42 20.87
CA GLY A 189 6.12 27.57 20.06
C GLY A 189 5.99 26.13 20.56
N TYR A 190 7.04 25.58 21.20
CA TYR A 190 6.95 24.29 21.89
C TYR A 190 6.01 24.33 23.10
N ARG A 191 6.11 25.35 23.97
CA ARG A 191 5.20 25.51 25.12
C ARG A 191 3.76 25.70 24.67
N ASP A 192 3.55 26.55 23.67
CA ASP A 192 2.23 26.85 23.13
C ASP A 192 1.61 25.60 22.47
N GLY A 193 2.41 24.81 21.75
CA GLY A 193 1.98 23.53 21.20
C GLY A 193 1.61 22.48 22.25
N VAL A 194 2.40 22.37 23.34
CA VAL A 194 2.10 21.48 24.47
C VAL A 194 0.83 21.93 25.21
N PHE A 195 0.64 23.23 25.41
CA PHE A 195 -0.57 23.77 26.00
C PHE A 195 -1.79 23.52 25.10
N ALA A 196 -1.75 23.96 23.84
CA ALA A 196 -2.88 23.86 22.90
C ALA A 196 -3.27 22.41 22.58
N GLY A 197 -2.29 21.51 22.42
CA GLY A 197 -2.51 20.10 22.12
C GLY A 197 -2.75 19.19 23.33
N GLY A 198 -2.60 19.71 24.55
CA GLY A 198 -2.72 18.95 25.80
C GLY A 198 -3.65 19.64 26.79
N GLU A 199 -3.10 20.58 27.57
CA GLU A 199 -3.80 21.23 28.69
C GLU A 199 -5.08 21.97 28.25
N ALA A 200 -5.08 22.62 27.08
CA ALA A 200 -6.24 23.31 26.54
C ALA A 200 -7.36 22.35 26.10
N LEU A 201 -7.04 21.09 25.76
CA LEU A 201 -8.04 20.05 25.52
C LEU A 201 -8.63 19.52 26.83
N VAL A 202 -7.80 19.39 27.87
CA VAL A 202 -8.26 19.03 29.22
C VAL A 202 -9.17 20.11 29.80
N ALA A 203 -8.81 21.38 29.65
CA ALA A 203 -9.56 22.53 30.15
C ALA A 203 -11.00 22.61 29.61
N GLN A 204 -11.25 22.13 28.37
CA GLN A 204 -12.61 22.04 27.80
C GLN A 204 -13.55 21.10 28.55
N HIS A 205 -13.01 20.22 29.40
CA HIS A 205 -13.76 19.26 30.21
C HIS A 205 -13.83 19.63 31.71
N ILE A 206 -13.13 20.68 32.14
CA ILE A 206 -13.18 21.15 33.53
C ILE A 206 -14.35 22.15 33.67
N PRO A 207 -15.31 21.93 34.60
CA PRO A 207 -16.38 22.89 34.85
C PRO A 207 -15.85 24.27 35.31
N PRO A 208 -16.53 25.39 35.02
CA PRO A 208 -16.01 26.75 35.30
C PRO A 208 -15.69 27.06 36.77
N ASP A 209 -16.28 26.31 37.70
CA ASP A 209 -16.16 26.41 39.16
C ASP A 209 -15.22 25.35 39.77
N HIS A 210 -14.52 24.57 38.93
CA HIS A 210 -13.65 23.48 39.34
C HIS A 210 -12.19 23.71 38.91
N ILE A 211 -11.26 23.08 39.63
CA ILE A 211 -9.85 22.94 39.22
C ILE A 211 -9.47 21.46 39.23
N LEU A 212 -8.49 21.09 38.40
CA LEU A 212 -7.85 19.78 38.44
C LEU A 212 -6.46 19.92 39.09
N PRO A 213 -6.33 19.67 40.41
CA PRO A 213 -5.07 19.92 41.11
C PRO A 213 -4.04 18.82 40.85
N ALA A 214 -2.80 19.23 40.53
CA ALA A 214 -1.62 18.36 40.46
C ALA A 214 -1.70 17.14 39.52
N VAL A 215 -2.47 17.26 38.43
CA VAL A 215 -2.56 16.25 37.35
C VAL A 215 -2.42 16.97 36.02
N ALA A 216 -1.41 16.62 35.22
CA ALA A 216 -1.21 17.17 33.87
C ALA A 216 -1.98 16.38 32.81
N ALA A 217 -2.13 16.95 31.61
CA ALA A 217 -2.70 16.23 30.46
C ALA A 217 -1.97 14.91 30.17
N ALA A 218 -0.65 14.86 30.37
CA ALA A 218 0.14 13.64 30.23
C ALA A 218 -0.27 12.52 31.21
N ASP A 219 -0.62 12.87 32.45
CA ASP A 219 -1.07 11.90 33.46
C ASP A 219 -2.45 11.34 33.12
N LEU A 220 -3.36 12.20 32.63
CA LEU A 220 -4.67 11.80 32.12
C LEU A 220 -4.55 10.89 30.90
N ILE A 221 -3.66 11.22 29.95
CA ILE A 221 -3.36 10.38 28.78
C ILE A 221 -2.80 9.03 29.22
N ALA A 222 -1.88 9.00 30.19
CA ALA A 222 -1.32 7.76 30.72
C ALA A 222 -2.37 6.91 31.47
N ALA A 223 -3.29 7.54 32.21
CA ALA A 223 -4.40 6.86 32.88
C ALA A 223 -5.41 6.29 31.87
N GLY A 224 -5.84 7.08 30.89
CA GLY A 224 -6.70 6.63 29.79
C GLY A 224 -6.05 5.54 28.96
N PHE A 225 -4.75 5.65 28.65
CA PHE A 225 -4.02 4.59 27.95
C PHE A 225 -4.04 3.26 28.71
N ARG A 226 -3.88 3.26 30.05
CA ARG A 226 -4.00 2.03 30.85
C ARG A 226 -5.40 1.39 30.74
N GLN A 227 -6.45 2.19 30.60
CA GLN A 227 -7.82 1.69 30.36
C GLN A 227 -8.00 1.09 28.96
N TYR A 228 -7.37 1.67 27.93
CA TYR A 228 -7.45 1.16 26.55
C TYR A 228 -6.39 0.12 26.20
N ALA A 229 -5.34 -0.08 27.00
CA ALA A 229 -4.27 -1.06 26.74
C ALA A 229 -4.77 -2.49 26.44
N PRO A 230 -5.83 -3.02 27.09
CA PRO A 230 -6.40 -4.33 26.73
C PRO A 230 -7.05 -4.40 25.33
N SER A 231 -7.36 -3.26 24.70
CA SER A 231 -7.92 -3.19 23.34
C SER A 231 -6.87 -3.03 22.23
N LEU A 232 -5.58 -3.05 22.57
CA LEU A 232 -4.50 -2.93 21.58
C LEU A 232 -4.49 -4.14 20.64
N ALA A 233 -4.65 -3.87 19.35
CA ALA A 233 -4.50 -4.87 18.30
C ALA A 233 -3.02 -5.25 18.12
N ARG A 234 -2.72 -6.54 18.17
CA ARG A 234 -1.38 -7.06 17.91
C ARG A 234 -1.14 -7.19 16.41
N LEU A 235 -0.08 -6.57 15.91
CA LEU A 235 0.45 -6.81 14.56
C LEU A 235 1.41 -8.00 14.58
N SER A 236 1.42 -8.81 13.51
CA SER A 236 2.41 -9.89 13.37
C SER A 236 3.80 -9.34 13.12
N SER A 237 4.78 -9.89 13.84
CA SER A 237 6.20 -9.53 13.70
C SER A 237 6.81 -10.00 12.36
N PRO A 238 7.99 -9.49 11.96
CA PRO A 238 8.69 -9.95 10.77
C PRO A 238 8.98 -11.47 10.78
N HIS A 239 9.36 -12.03 11.94
CA HIS A 239 9.61 -13.47 12.06
C HIS A 239 8.34 -14.32 11.93
N GLU A 240 7.21 -13.87 12.49
CA GLU A 240 5.92 -14.56 12.30
C GLU A 240 5.47 -14.46 10.85
N MET A 241 5.59 -13.29 10.22
CA MET A 241 5.27 -13.11 8.81
C MET A 241 6.13 -14.01 7.92
N ALA A 242 7.44 -14.06 8.15
CA ALA A 242 8.33 -14.97 7.44
C ALA A 242 7.91 -16.44 7.65
N GLY A 243 7.60 -16.85 8.88
CA GLY A 243 7.08 -18.18 9.17
C GLY A 243 5.77 -18.51 8.42
N HIS A 244 4.84 -17.56 8.32
CA HIS A 244 3.62 -17.72 7.54
C HIS A 244 3.86 -17.82 6.04
N ILE A 245 4.79 -17.02 5.50
CA ILE A 245 5.20 -17.07 4.08
C ILE A 245 5.89 -18.40 3.78
N THR A 246 6.90 -18.82 4.56
CA THR A 246 7.58 -20.12 4.43
C THR A 246 6.58 -21.27 4.48
N ALA A 247 5.69 -21.29 5.47
CA ALA A 247 4.68 -22.35 5.59
C ALA A 247 3.65 -22.38 4.44
N ALA A 248 3.45 -21.26 3.73
CA ALA A 248 2.65 -21.21 2.50
C ALA A 248 3.44 -21.75 1.30
N LEU A 249 4.71 -21.36 1.15
CA LEU A 249 5.61 -21.84 0.09
C LEU A 249 5.85 -23.35 0.18
N ASP A 250 6.13 -23.88 1.37
CA ASP A 250 6.39 -25.31 1.60
C ASP A 250 5.15 -26.18 1.34
N ALA A 251 3.97 -25.67 1.70
CA ALA A 251 2.70 -26.34 1.46
C ALA A 251 2.11 -26.06 0.06
N GLN A 252 2.80 -25.26 -0.77
CA GLN A 252 2.32 -24.77 -2.07
C GLN A 252 0.91 -24.17 -2.03
N ARG A 253 0.61 -23.42 -0.97
CA ARG A 253 -0.69 -22.75 -0.76
C ARG A 253 -0.61 -21.27 -1.15
N PRO A 254 -1.70 -20.68 -1.64
CA PRO A 254 -1.76 -19.24 -1.86
C PRO A 254 -1.59 -18.47 -0.56
N LEU A 255 -0.95 -17.30 -0.66
CA LEU A 255 -0.83 -16.32 0.42
C LEU A 255 -0.53 -14.93 -0.17
N SER A 256 -1.36 -13.95 0.15
CA SER A 256 -1.21 -12.54 -0.24
C SER A 256 -0.81 -11.69 0.97
N VAL A 257 0.29 -10.93 0.85
CA VAL A 257 0.66 -9.88 1.80
C VAL A 257 0.58 -8.54 1.08
N VAL A 258 -0.43 -7.74 1.43
CA VAL A 258 -0.64 -6.38 0.90
C VAL A 258 -0.28 -5.34 1.96
N ARG A 259 0.05 -4.11 1.57
CA ARG A 259 0.40 -3.04 2.52
C ARG A 259 -0.40 -1.77 2.20
N LEU A 260 -0.76 -1.02 3.24
CA LEU A 260 -1.48 0.24 3.16
C LEU A 260 -0.58 1.38 3.62
N GLY A 261 -0.06 2.14 2.65
CA GLY A 261 0.56 3.44 2.87
C GLY A 261 -0.49 4.56 2.93
N ASP A 262 0.00 5.79 2.88
CA ASP A 262 -0.82 6.97 2.65
C ASP A 262 -1.49 6.94 1.27
N GLY A 263 -0.79 6.51 0.21
CA GLY A 263 -1.32 6.41 -1.16
C GLY A 263 -2.60 5.58 -1.28
N GLU A 264 -2.63 4.38 -0.71
CA GLU A 264 -3.82 3.52 -0.71
C GLU A 264 -4.96 4.13 0.11
N LEU A 265 -4.63 4.69 1.29
CA LEU A 265 -5.63 5.29 2.19
C LEU A 265 -6.25 6.57 1.61
N LEU A 266 -5.44 7.43 1.00
CA LEU A 266 -5.88 8.66 0.31
C LEU A 266 -6.70 8.31 -0.94
N THR A 267 -6.29 7.28 -1.70
CA THR A 267 -7.09 6.74 -2.81
C THR A 267 -8.47 6.31 -2.36
N LEU A 268 -8.57 5.53 -1.28
CA LEU A 268 -9.84 5.12 -0.69
C LEU A 268 -10.64 6.30 -0.13
N ALA A 269 -9.98 7.32 0.43
CA ALA A 269 -10.60 8.45 1.11
C ALA A 269 -11.28 9.47 0.17
N ALA A 270 -10.81 9.56 -1.08
CA ALA A 270 -11.31 10.53 -2.06
C ALA A 270 -12.80 10.34 -2.35
N ASP A 271 -13.58 11.39 -2.08
CA ASP A 271 -15.04 11.43 -2.21
C ASP A 271 -15.78 10.35 -1.40
N THR A 272 -15.19 9.91 -0.28
CA THR A 272 -15.79 8.93 0.66
C THR A 272 -15.74 9.39 2.10
N VAL A 273 -14.57 9.86 2.56
CA VAL A 273 -14.35 10.43 3.91
C VAL A 273 -13.65 11.79 3.86
N LEU A 274 -12.97 12.11 2.75
CA LEU A 274 -12.45 13.44 2.42
C LEU A 274 -12.98 13.89 1.05
N PRO A 275 -13.13 15.20 0.78
CA PRO A 275 -13.38 15.70 -0.57
C PRO A 275 -12.24 15.33 -1.53
N GLY A 276 -12.56 14.96 -2.78
CA GLY A 276 -11.56 14.58 -3.78
C GLY A 276 -10.52 15.67 -4.08
N GLN A 277 -10.88 16.96 -3.95
CA GLN A 277 -9.92 18.07 -4.07
C GLN A 277 -8.90 18.07 -2.93
N GLU A 278 -9.34 17.88 -1.68
CA GLU A 278 -8.44 17.81 -0.51
C GLU A 278 -7.45 16.64 -0.67
N VAL A 279 -7.92 15.50 -1.20
CA VAL A 279 -7.02 14.39 -1.53
C VAL A 279 -6.01 14.73 -2.63
N GLN A 280 -6.39 15.48 -3.66
CA GLN A 280 -5.42 15.93 -4.70
C GLN A 280 -4.34 16.85 -4.12
N GLU A 281 -4.71 17.72 -3.18
CA GLU A 281 -3.78 18.63 -2.49
C GLU A 281 -2.86 17.87 -1.51
N LEU A 282 -3.39 16.88 -0.78
CA LEU A 282 -2.63 16.03 0.14
C LEU A 282 -1.76 14.98 -0.57
N ALA A 283 -2.14 14.58 -1.80
CA ALA A 283 -1.60 13.40 -2.47
C ALA A 283 -1.19 13.64 -3.95
N PRO A 284 -0.36 14.66 -4.25
CA PRO A 284 0.09 14.96 -5.62
C PRO A 284 0.91 13.82 -6.27
N PHE A 285 1.32 12.83 -5.49
CA PHE A 285 2.06 11.64 -5.92
C PHE A 285 1.17 10.48 -6.41
N LEU A 286 -0.17 10.53 -6.24
CA LEU A 286 -1.06 9.45 -6.68
C LEU A 286 -0.93 9.05 -8.16
N PRO A 287 -0.73 9.98 -9.13
CA PRO A 287 -0.47 9.61 -10.52
C PRO A 287 0.77 8.72 -10.69
N TYR A 288 1.85 9.01 -9.98
CA TYR A 288 3.06 8.18 -9.96
C TYR A 288 2.81 6.83 -9.28
N ALA A 289 1.99 6.79 -8.22
CA ALA A 289 1.58 5.57 -7.54
C ALA A 289 0.57 4.70 -8.33
N GLY A 290 0.22 5.08 -9.56
CA GLY A 290 -0.64 4.30 -10.45
C GLY A 290 -2.13 4.64 -10.40
N VAL A 291 -2.51 5.74 -9.73
CA VAL A 291 -3.89 6.24 -9.65
C VAL A 291 -3.91 7.75 -9.97
N PRO A 292 -3.94 8.16 -11.25
CA PRO A 292 -3.97 9.57 -11.64
C PRO A 292 -5.22 10.33 -11.14
N CYS A 293 -6.32 9.62 -10.95
CA CYS A 293 -7.53 10.10 -10.32
C CYS A 293 -8.20 8.92 -9.59
N SER A 294 -8.64 9.12 -8.35
CA SER A 294 -9.39 8.10 -7.61
C SER A 294 -10.83 8.07 -8.12
N THR A 295 -11.18 7.02 -8.87
CA THR A 295 -12.55 6.76 -9.32
C THR A 295 -13.26 5.77 -8.39
N PRO A 296 -14.61 5.73 -8.37
CA PRO A 296 -15.36 4.74 -7.60
C PRO A 296 -14.92 3.29 -7.89
N ASP A 297 -14.63 2.96 -9.15
CA ASP A 297 -14.20 1.62 -9.56
C ASP A 297 -12.82 1.25 -9.00
N ILE A 298 -11.86 2.20 -9.00
CA ILE A 298 -10.54 1.99 -8.40
C ILE A 298 -10.67 1.79 -6.89
N ARG A 299 -11.52 2.57 -6.22
CA ARG A 299 -11.78 2.41 -4.79
C ARG A 299 -12.43 1.07 -4.46
N ALA A 300 -13.40 0.62 -5.27
CA ALA A 300 -14.04 -0.68 -5.11
C ALA A 300 -13.03 -1.83 -5.27
N MET A 301 -12.25 -1.85 -6.36
CA MET A 301 -11.22 -2.87 -6.58
C MET A 301 -10.17 -2.91 -5.45
N LEU A 302 -9.75 -1.75 -4.94
CA LEU A 302 -8.81 -1.67 -3.83
C LEU A 302 -9.41 -2.16 -2.51
N ALA A 303 -10.66 -1.77 -2.21
CA ALA A 303 -11.38 -2.22 -1.01
C ALA A 303 -11.63 -3.74 -1.01
N GLU A 304 -12.06 -4.30 -2.15
CA GLU A 304 -12.23 -5.75 -2.34
C GLU A 304 -10.89 -6.49 -2.16
N ALA A 305 -9.80 -5.97 -2.73
CA ALA A 305 -8.48 -6.55 -2.59
C ALA A 305 -8.01 -6.60 -1.13
N ILE A 306 -8.26 -5.54 -0.36
CA ILE A 306 -7.95 -5.45 1.08
C ILE A 306 -8.80 -6.42 1.90
N GLN A 307 -10.11 -6.45 1.65
CA GLN A 307 -11.05 -7.30 2.39
C GLN A 307 -10.75 -8.80 2.20
N ALA A 308 -10.26 -9.17 1.01
CA ALA A 308 -10.00 -10.55 0.65
C ALA A 308 -8.53 -11.00 0.85
N ALA A 309 -7.61 -10.12 1.25
CA ALA A 309 -6.19 -10.44 1.42
C ALA A 309 -5.93 -11.33 2.64
N ASP A 310 -4.89 -12.18 2.55
CA ASP A 310 -4.52 -13.08 3.66
C ASP A 310 -3.87 -12.33 4.82
N TRP A 311 -3.10 -11.28 4.50
CA TRP A 311 -2.43 -10.38 5.43
C TRP A 311 -2.45 -8.93 4.93
N VAL A 312 -2.85 -8.00 5.82
CA VAL A 312 -2.89 -6.56 5.54
C VAL A 312 -1.90 -5.83 6.43
N GLY A 313 -0.90 -5.20 5.82
CA GLY A 313 0.02 -4.29 6.48
C GLY A 313 -0.62 -2.94 6.70
N VAL A 314 -0.78 -2.52 7.96
CA VAL A 314 -1.38 -1.23 8.34
C VAL A 314 -0.33 -0.28 8.94
N PRO A 315 -0.49 1.05 8.78
CA PRO A 315 0.49 1.99 9.32
C PRO A 315 0.46 2.03 10.85
N ILE A 316 1.64 2.07 11.47
CA ILE A 316 1.80 2.30 12.92
C ILE A 316 1.71 3.79 13.24
N SER A 317 2.02 4.67 12.29
CA SER A 317 1.95 6.12 12.46
C SER A 317 0.52 6.61 12.72
N ARG A 318 0.38 7.44 13.75
CA ARG A 318 -0.90 8.07 14.14
C ARG A 318 -1.19 9.39 13.42
N ALA A 319 -0.38 9.78 12.43
CA ALA A 319 -0.62 11.02 11.69
C ALA A 319 -1.91 10.94 10.84
N PRO A 320 -2.49 12.09 10.43
CA PRO A 320 -3.81 12.16 9.80
C PRO A 320 -3.97 11.25 8.58
N THR A 321 -3.03 11.27 7.64
CA THR A 321 -3.07 10.47 6.40
C THR A 321 -2.79 8.96 6.59
N PHE A 322 -2.44 8.54 7.81
CA PHE A 322 -2.18 7.15 8.17
C PHE A 322 -3.31 6.57 9.02
N GLN A 323 -3.12 6.27 10.31
CA GLN A 323 -4.21 5.73 11.15
C GLN A 323 -5.41 6.68 11.27
N GLY A 324 -5.22 7.99 11.07
CA GLY A 324 -6.32 8.96 11.00
C GLY A 324 -7.33 8.65 9.89
N LEU A 325 -6.86 8.19 8.72
CA LEU A 325 -7.71 7.74 7.61
C LEU A 325 -8.06 6.25 7.67
N LEU A 326 -7.17 5.39 8.16
CA LEU A 326 -7.34 3.93 8.16
C LEU A 326 -8.72 3.47 8.66
N PHE A 327 -9.11 3.84 9.88
CA PHE A 327 -10.37 3.37 10.45
C PHE A 327 -11.62 4.02 9.83
N PRO A 328 -11.63 5.33 9.48
CA PRO A 328 -12.68 5.91 8.64
C PRO A 328 -12.88 5.21 7.29
N VAL A 329 -11.83 4.97 6.50
CA VAL A 329 -11.99 4.35 5.17
C VAL A 329 -12.45 2.90 5.29
N LEU A 330 -11.85 2.09 6.17
CA LEU A 330 -12.29 0.71 6.38
C LEU A 330 -13.77 0.65 6.80
N ARG A 331 -14.24 1.59 7.64
CA ARG A 331 -15.65 1.71 8.01
C ARG A 331 -16.55 2.08 6.82
N HIS A 332 -16.12 3.02 5.97
CA HIS A 332 -16.89 3.43 4.78
C HIS A 332 -17.13 2.24 3.84
N PHE A 333 -16.10 1.43 3.60
CA PHE A 333 -16.19 0.23 2.75
C PHE A 333 -16.73 -1.03 3.47
N GLY A 334 -17.20 -0.92 4.72
CA GLY A 334 -17.76 -2.04 5.46
C GLY A 334 -16.73 -3.12 5.87
N ILE A 335 -15.44 -2.80 5.84
CA ILE A 335 -14.35 -3.73 6.17
C ILE A 335 -14.16 -3.76 7.69
N ASP A 336 -14.55 -4.87 8.30
CA ASP A 336 -14.35 -5.14 9.72
C ASP A 336 -12.86 -5.43 10.00
N TRP A 337 -12.12 -4.40 10.41
CA TRP A 337 -10.69 -4.48 10.72
C TRP A 337 -10.34 -5.57 11.75
N SER A 338 -11.27 -5.94 12.63
CA SER A 338 -11.04 -6.95 13.67
C SER A 338 -10.95 -8.38 13.12
N ARG A 339 -11.40 -8.59 11.87
CA ARG A 339 -11.30 -9.86 11.14
C ARG A 339 -10.08 -9.97 10.23
N LEU A 340 -9.42 -8.84 9.95
CA LEU A 340 -8.21 -8.82 9.13
C LEU A 340 -7.04 -9.41 9.94
N LYS A 341 -6.15 -10.15 9.26
CA LYS A 341 -4.86 -10.53 9.85
C LYS A 341 -3.87 -9.40 9.58
N LEU A 342 -3.39 -8.76 10.64
CA LEU A 342 -2.66 -7.51 10.55
C LEU A 342 -1.14 -7.67 10.70
N THR A 343 -0.40 -6.87 9.94
CA THR A 343 1.05 -6.64 10.07
C THR A 343 1.35 -5.14 9.91
N SER A 344 2.61 -4.72 9.89
CA SER A 344 2.98 -3.33 9.58
C SER A 344 2.90 -3.04 8.08
N SER A 345 2.50 -1.84 7.65
CA SER A 345 2.62 -1.43 6.25
C SER A 345 4.07 -1.26 5.77
N THR A 346 5.04 -1.29 6.70
CA THR A 346 6.49 -1.34 6.46
C THR A 346 7.08 -2.76 6.57
N ILE A 347 6.25 -3.81 6.55
CA ILE A 347 6.70 -5.20 6.77
C ILE A 347 7.76 -5.65 5.77
N ASN A 348 7.76 -5.14 4.54
CA ASN A 348 8.81 -5.33 3.54
C ASN A 348 10.19 -4.89 4.10
N TYR A 349 10.29 -3.67 4.62
CA TYR A 349 11.51 -3.14 5.24
C TYR A 349 11.88 -3.92 6.50
N SER A 350 10.91 -4.29 7.34
CA SER A 350 11.21 -5.01 8.57
C SER A 350 11.64 -6.46 8.33
N LEU A 351 11.14 -7.12 7.27
CA LEU A 351 11.66 -8.41 6.78
C LEU A 351 13.11 -8.27 6.28
N HIS A 352 13.42 -7.21 5.54
CA HIS A 352 14.77 -6.91 5.06
C HIS A 352 15.75 -6.65 6.22
N GLN A 353 15.41 -5.73 7.13
CA GLN A 353 16.20 -5.37 8.30
C GLN A 353 16.45 -6.56 9.25
N SER A 354 15.53 -7.53 9.28
CA SER A 354 15.67 -8.76 10.07
C SER A 354 16.47 -9.87 9.34
N GLY A 355 16.99 -9.60 8.14
CA GLY A 355 17.72 -10.57 7.32
C GLY A 355 16.86 -11.68 6.71
N LEU A 356 15.53 -11.51 6.67
CA LEU A 356 14.58 -12.58 6.33
C LEU A 356 14.26 -12.66 4.83
N VAL A 357 14.55 -11.63 4.03
CA VAL A 357 14.21 -11.61 2.59
C VAL A 357 14.94 -12.71 1.82
N LEU A 358 16.28 -12.81 1.91
CA LEU A 358 17.02 -13.87 1.18
C LEU A 358 16.61 -15.29 1.62
N PRO A 359 16.47 -15.63 2.92
CA PRO A 359 15.94 -16.92 3.37
C PRO A 359 14.55 -17.28 2.80
N LEU A 360 13.67 -16.31 2.58
CA LEU A 360 12.34 -16.56 1.98
C LEU A 360 12.41 -16.90 0.49
N LEU A 361 13.41 -16.39 -0.23
CA LEU A 361 13.58 -16.55 -1.67
C LEU A 361 14.49 -17.73 -2.05
N GLN A 362 15.36 -18.17 -1.13
CA GLN A 362 16.36 -19.21 -1.41
C GLN A 362 15.70 -20.52 -1.85
N GLY A 363 16.13 -21.05 -3.00
CA GLY A 363 15.58 -22.29 -3.58
C GLY A 363 14.15 -22.19 -4.13
N ARG A 364 13.58 -20.98 -4.22
CA ARG A 364 12.25 -20.73 -4.80
C ARG A 364 12.37 -20.13 -6.21
N ARG A 365 11.35 -20.35 -7.03
CA ARG A 365 11.17 -19.65 -8.30
C ARG A 365 10.51 -18.30 -8.04
N VAL A 366 11.24 -17.23 -8.28
CA VAL A 366 10.82 -15.86 -8.00
C VAL A 366 10.35 -15.18 -9.29
N LEU A 367 9.16 -14.62 -9.28
CA LEU A 367 8.69 -13.66 -10.28
C LEU A 367 8.85 -12.24 -9.72
N LEU A 368 9.38 -11.33 -10.53
CA LEU A 368 9.47 -9.91 -10.17
C LEU A 368 8.50 -9.09 -11.04
N ILE A 369 7.75 -8.18 -10.42
CA ILE A 369 6.77 -7.32 -11.10
C ILE A 369 7.02 -5.87 -10.67
N GLY A 370 7.35 -4.97 -11.60
CA GLY A 370 7.55 -3.55 -11.31
C GLY A 370 8.58 -2.88 -12.22
N SER A 371 8.72 -1.56 -12.09
CA SER A 371 9.70 -0.77 -12.88
C SER A 371 11.14 -1.18 -12.61
N GLN A 372 11.51 -1.41 -11.35
CA GLN A 372 12.84 -1.85 -10.90
C GLN A 372 13.08 -3.36 -11.01
N ALA A 373 12.14 -4.11 -11.62
CA ALA A 373 12.23 -5.56 -11.67
C ALA A 373 13.47 -6.09 -12.44
N PRO A 374 13.93 -5.47 -13.54
CA PRO A 374 15.17 -5.89 -14.23
C PRO A 374 16.43 -5.76 -13.36
N GLU A 375 16.60 -4.62 -12.70
CA GLU A 375 17.75 -4.30 -11.86
C GLU A 375 17.75 -5.13 -10.57
N LEU A 376 16.58 -5.30 -9.95
CA LEU A 376 16.39 -6.18 -8.80
C LEU A 376 16.68 -7.64 -9.17
N ALA A 377 16.35 -8.09 -10.39
CA ALA A 377 16.69 -9.43 -10.86
C ALA A 377 18.21 -9.64 -10.90
N ALA A 378 18.98 -8.66 -11.41
CA ALA A 378 20.44 -8.74 -11.44
C ALA A 378 21.03 -8.83 -10.02
N LEU A 379 20.52 -8.03 -9.07
CA LEU A 379 20.94 -8.11 -7.67
C LEU A 379 20.62 -9.46 -7.02
N LEU A 380 19.42 -10.00 -7.25
CA LEU A 380 18.99 -11.28 -6.70
C LEU A 380 19.75 -12.47 -7.33
N HIS A 381 20.03 -12.44 -8.64
CA HIS A 381 20.89 -13.44 -9.30
C HIS A 381 22.30 -13.46 -8.71
N ASN A 382 22.89 -12.29 -8.42
CA ASN A 382 24.20 -12.19 -7.75
C ASN A 382 24.20 -12.77 -6.31
N ARG A 383 23.01 -13.03 -5.73
CA ARG A 383 22.84 -13.73 -4.44
C ARG A 383 22.38 -15.19 -4.59
N GLY A 384 22.37 -15.75 -5.81
CA GLY A 384 21.99 -17.13 -6.07
C GLY A 384 20.47 -17.40 -5.98
N ILE A 385 19.64 -16.36 -6.11
CA ILE A 385 18.18 -16.48 -6.16
C ILE A 385 17.74 -16.74 -7.61
N HIS A 386 16.81 -17.67 -7.81
CA HIS A 386 16.32 -18.06 -9.13
C HIS A 386 15.13 -17.18 -9.56
N VAL A 387 15.39 -16.17 -10.39
CA VAL A 387 14.34 -15.34 -10.99
C VAL A 387 13.83 -16.00 -12.27
N THR A 388 12.59 -16.48 -12.25
CA THR A 388 11.94 -17.20 -13.38
C THR A 388 11.19 -16.30 -14.36
N GLY A 389 11.03 -15.03 -14.03
CA GLY A 389 10.31 -14.07 -14.86
C GLY A 389 10.46 -12.64 -14.34
N ILE A 390 10.33 -11.69 -15.26
CA ILE A 390 10.40 -10.26 -14.99
C ILE A 390 9.27 -9.61 -15.79
N ILE A 391 8.30 -9.04 -15.08
CA ILE A 391 7.29 -8.15 -15.66
C ILE A 391 7.71 -6.74 -15.28
N GLY A 392 7.92 -5.88 -16.29
CA GLY A 392 8.39 -4.51 -16.09
C GLY A 392 7.32 -3.59 -15.48
N SER A 393 7.39 -2.31 -15.86
CA SER A 393 6.47 -1.28 -15.35
C SER A 393 4.99 -1.66 -15.47
N VAL A 394 4.21 -1.24 -14.47
CA VAL A 394 2.75 -1.40 -14.40
C VAL A 394 2.12 -0.03 -14.58
N ALA A 395 1.36 0.17 -15.65
CA ALA A 395 0.77 1.45 -16.04
C ALA A 395 -0.53 1.77 -15.24
N GLY A 396 -0.42 1.72 -13.91
CA GLY A 396 -1.54 1.97 -13.00
C GLY A 396 -2.58 0.85 -12.94
N VAL A 397 -3.70 1.14 -12.28
CA VAL A 397 -4.71 0.11 -11.94
C VAL A 397 -5.39 -0.49 -13.18
N MET A 398 -5.51 0.27 -14.26
CA MET A 398 -6.10 -0.22 -15.53
C MET A 398 -5.24 -1.25 -16.26
N ASP A 399 -3.96 -1.36 -15.91
CA ASP A 399 -2.99 -2.26 -16.56
C ASP A 399 -2.93 -3.66 -15.89
N ILE A 400 -3.61 -3.83 -14.76
CA ILE A 400 -3.69 -5.08 -14.01
C ILE A 400 -4.11 -6.29 -14.87
N PRO A 401 -5.08 -6.21 -15.81
CA PRO A 401 -5.42 -7.34 -16.67
C PRO A 401 -4.25 -7.85 -17.52
N ARG A 402 -3.44 -6.94 -18.10
CA ARG A 402 -2.24 -7.29 -18.87
C ARG A 402 -1.20 -7.98 -17.97
N VAL A 403 -0.95 -7.39 -16.80
CA VAL A 403 0.03 -7.93 -15.84
C VAL A 403 -0.39 -9.32 -15.35
N MET A 404 -1.67 -9.54 -15.07
CA MET A 404 -2.19 -10.85 -14.67
C MET A 404 -2.09 -11.90 -15.78
N GLN A 405 -2.33 -11.52 -17.04
CA GLN A 405 -2.13 -12.41 -18.19
C GLN A 405 -0.67 -12.86 -18.29
N GLN A 406 0.28 -11.91 -18.30
CA GLN A 406 1.72 -12.23 -18.32
C GLN A 406 2.16 -13.02 -17.10
N THR A 407 1.60 -12.74 -15.93
CA THR A 407 1.90 -13.48 -14.70
C THR A 407 1.52 -14.95 -14.82
N ALA A 408 0.40 -15.27 -15.49
CA ALA A 408 -0.04 -16.64 -15.71
C ALA A 408 0.86 -17.43 -16.70
N GLU A 409 1.67 -16.75 -17.51
CA GLU A 409 2.63 -17.38 -18.44
C GLU A 409 3.90 -17.88 -17.73
N HIS A 410 4.17 -17.43 -16.49
CA HIS A 410 5.36 -17.80 -15.72
C HIS A 410 5.09 -18.92 -14.70
N ALA A 411 6.04 -19.85 -14.58
CA ALA A 411 6.00 -20.93 -13.59
C ALA A 411 6.82 -20.56 -12.34
N PHE A 412 6.19 -19.87 -11.38
CA PHE A 412 6.83 -19.38 -10.15
C PHE A 412 6.19 -19.95 -8.86
N ASP A 413 6.83 -19.68 -7.71
CA ASP A 413 6.36 -20.02 -6.37
C ASP A 413 5.99 -18.76 -5.56
N ILE A 414 6.80 -17.70 -5.69
CA ILE A 414 6.59 -16.38 -5.07
C ILE A 414 6.71 -15.25 -6.08
N ALA A 415 5.81 -14.27 -6.01
CA ALA A 415 5.91 -12.99 -6.71
C ALA A 415 6.30 -11.85 -5.75
N LEU A 416 7.26 -11.03 -6.13
CA LEU A 416 7.57 -9.75 -5.47
C LEU A 416 7.05 -8.61 -6.35
N VAL A 417 6.13 -7.81 -5.81
CA VAL A 417 5.39 -6.80 -6.57
C VAL A 417 5.73 -5.40 -6.06
N ALA A 418 6.36 -4.59 -6.90
CA ALA A 418 6.73 -3.20 -6.64
C ALA A 418 6.07 -2.30 -7.69
N ALA A 419 4.77 -2.05 -7.52
CA ALA A 419 3.90 -1.47 -8.55
C ALA A 419 2.95 -0.36 -8.02
N GLY A 420 3.30 0.31 -6.92
CA GLY A 420 2.42 1.31 -6.28
C GLY A 420 1.10 0.70 -5.79
N ILE A 421 0.02 1.47 -5.84
CA ILE A 421 -1.33 1.04 -5.44
C ILE A 421 -1.81 -0.23 -6.17
N PRO A 422 -1.54 -0.42 -7.49
CA PRO A 422 -1.77 -1.68 -8.18
C PRO A 422 -1.18 -2.93 -7.49
N ALA A 423 -0.12 -2.81 -6.69
CA ALA A 423 0.51 -3.95 -6.02
C ALA A 423 -0.44 -4.65 -5.05
N VAL A 424 -1.33 -3.92 -4.36
CA VAL A 424 -2.33 -4.49 -3.44
C VAL A 424 -3.28 -5.42 -4.19
N ILE A 425 -3.84 -4.95 -5.30
CA ILE A 425 -4.79 -5.69 -6.13
C ILE A 425 -4.08 -6.86 -6.81
N LEU A 426 -2.88 -6.65 -7.37
CA LEU A 426 -2.07 -7.70 -7.99
C LEU A 426 -1.73 -8.82 -7.00
N CYS A 427 -1.24 -8.51 -5.80
CA CYS A 427 -0.90 -9.54 -4.82
C CYS A 427 -2.12 -10.37 -4.42
N ARG A 428 -3.29 -9.72 -4.25
CA ARG A 428 -4.52 -10.45 -3.97
C ARG A 428 -4.92 -11.37 -5.13
N ARG A 429 -4.90 -10.87 -6.36
CA ARG A 429 -5.29 -11.61 -7.57
C ARG A 429 -4.33 -12.77 -7.87
N ILE A 430 -3.02 -12.57 -7.73
CA ILE A 430 -2.01 -13.64 -7.89
C ILE A 430 -2.26 -14.80 -6.91
N ALA A 431 -2.56 -14.49 -5.64
CA ALA A 431 -2.91 -15.53 -4.68
C ALA A 431 -4.27 -16.20 -4.99
N GLY A 432 -5.28 -15.43 -5.39
CA GLY A 432 -6.65 -15.93 -5.61
C GLY A 432 -6.84 -16.72 -6.90
N GLU A 433 -6.24 -16.25 -8.00
CA GLU A 433 -6.45 -16.80 -9.36
C GLU A 433 -5.38 -17.83 -9.74
N LEU A 434 -4.13 -17.66 -9.26
CA LEU A 434 -2.99 -18.49 -9.66
C LEU A 434 -2.50 -19.43 -8.54
N GLY A 435 -3.05 -19.32 -7.33
CA GLY A 435 -2.71 -20.18 -6.20
C GLY A 435 -1.31 -19.93 -5.61
N LYS A 436 -0.71 -18.75 -5.85
CA LYS A 436 0.70 -18.45 -5.53
C LYS A 436 0.87 -17.59 -4.28
N VAL A 437 2.11 -17.49 -3.82
CA VAL A 437 2.49 -16.50 -2.80
C VAL A 437 2.81 -15.18 -3.50
N ALA A 438 2.28 -14.07 -2.99
CA ALA A 438 2.57 -12.74 -3.50
C ALA A 438 2.80 -11.74 -2.35
N LEU A 439 3.91 -11.02 -2.43
CA LEU A 439 4.31 -10.00 -1.46
C LEU A 439 4.40 -8.64 -2.15
N ASP A 440 3.63 -7.69 -1.64
CA ASP A 440 3.81 -6.28 -1.96
C ASP A 440 5.16 -5.80 -1.40
N PHE A 441 6.13 -5.68 -2.30
CA PHE A 441 7.52 -5.36 -2.00
C PHE A 441 7.77 -3.85 -2.02
N GLY A 442 6.98 -3.10 -2.79
CA GLY A 442 7.00 -1.63 -2.88
C GLY A 442 8.40 -1.03 -3.05
N HIS A 443 8.61 0.15 -2.44
CA HIS A 443 9.87 0.91 -2.50
C HIS A 443 11.07 0.24 -1.80
N LEU A 444 10.98 -1.01 -1.32
CA LEU A 444 12.18 -1.77 -1.00
C LEU A 444 12.97 -2.12 -2.27
N ALA A 445 12.30 -2.32 -3.41
CA ALA A 445 12.98 -2.53 -4.69
C ALA A 445 13.89 -1.34 -5.03
N ASP A 446 13.37 -0.11 -5.01
CA ASP A 446 14.15 1.10 -5.31
C ASP A 446 15.34 1.27 -4.35
N LYS A 447 15.15 1.06 -3.04
CA LYS A 447 16.23 1.19 -2.03
C LYS A 447 17.33 0.16 -2.20
N LEU A 448 17.00 -1.06 -2.65
CA LEU A 448 18.00 -2.10 -2.94
C LEU A 448 18.75 -1.82 -4.25
N VAL A 449 18.04 -1.41 -5.30
CA VAL A 449 18.63 -1.09 -6.62
C VAL A 449 19.54 0.14 -6.55
N THR A 450 19.16 1.17 -5.80
CA THR A 450 19.97 2.38 -5.59
C THR A 450 21.14 2.17 -4.61
N GLY A 451 21.18 1.05 -3.88
CA GLY A 451 22.18 0.77 -2.87
C GLY A 451 22.03 1.57 -1.57
N GLU A 452 20.90 2.26 -1.35
CA GLU A 452 20.56 2.84 -0.04
C GLU A 452 20.44 1.76 1.04
N LEU A 453 19.93 0.60 0.65
CA LEU A 453 19.89 -0.63 1.44
C LEU A 453 20.67 -1.73 0.70
N GLN A 454 21.36 -2.58 1.46
CA GLN A 454 22.11 -3.73 0.93
C GLN A 454 21.32 -5.02 1.18
N LEU A 455 21.24 -5.89 0.17
CA LEU A 455 20.70 -7.25 0.29
C LEU A 455 21.55 -8.16 1.20
#